data_AF-A0A498CIX8-F1
#
_entry.id   AF-A0A498CIX8-F1
#
_cell.length_a   1.000
_cell.length_b   1.000
_cell.length_c   1.000
_cell.angle_alpha   90.00
_cell.angle_beta   90.00
_cell.angle_gamma   90.00
#
_symmetry.space_group_name_H-M   'P 1'
#
loop_
_entity.id
_entity.type
_entity.pdbx_description
1 polymer ?
#
loop_
_entity_poly.entity_id
_entity_poly.type
_entity_poly.pdbx_seq_one_letter_code
_entity_poly.pdbx_strand_id
1 'polypeptide(L)'
;MKRILCGWLIAVCGVLLAPTTWAAVPFIEVPADGWDPGPEARKRYSKGIFDWARRVEVHRAALAADQLQVDLFDGILVVNRMRAANSETDITPLYQAIGTGREVHREATSSRHLWVGEVVGGRGAGGMPQIVHVIEMENGELMTSFTRGHLRYQLFGDLLVRSDLRRLPNEAPTVRDPYPVDPLILDQVTQSDERSTIRVAFGYGNKSLADGREQIFSMMQRAVAHANEGFRESGVLVDLQRAGNALPGYAESTVLQALDDLALGIEGPLWLVHRMRQMEKADLILMIVDTDDAPTVCGQAQRLLATKETAFAVVERNCLADEKNSLAHEIGHLLGADHDLAHASVHPPKFEYGHGYQAPLNTPDRWRTVMAYDCSDRECGRINRWSSPSGSHNGLPAGTARQHHNVRVLNETRATIAAFYPDP
;
A
#
# COMPACT_ATOMS: atom_id res chain seq x y z
N MET A 1 -66.83 8.91 -40.95
CA MET A 1 -65.66 8.14 -40.47
C MET A 1 -64.72 9.07 -39.73
N LYS A 2 -64.31 8.61 -38.54
CA LYS A 2 -63.36 9.08 -37.51
C LYS A 2 -62.54 10.37 -37.66
N ARG A 3 -62.48 11.06 -36.51
CA ARG A 3 -61.74 12.25 -36.09
C ARG A 3 -60.22 12.14 -36.24
N ILE A 4 -59.57 13.26 -36.54
CA ILE A 4 -58.13 13.49 -36.34
C ILE A 4 -58.00 14.52 -35.21
N LEU A 5 -57.34 14.17 -34.11
CA LEU A 5 -56.91 15.09 -33.06
C LEU A 5 -55.38 15.08 -33.03
N CYS A 6 -54.82 16.28 -33.11
CA CYS A 6 -53.41 16.59 -32.94
C CYS A 6 -53.03 16.45 -31.46
N GLY A 7 -51.97 15.71 -31.16
CA GLY A 7 -51.42 15.56 -29.82
C GLY A 7 -49.89 15.57 -29.88
N TRP A 8 -49.29 16.68 -29.46
CA TRP A 8 -47.87 16.77 -29.19
C TRP A 8 -47.58 16.04 -27.87
N LEU A 9 -46.69 15.04 -27.91
CA LEU A 9 -46.05 14.50 -26.72
C LEU A 9 -44.56 14.90 -26.75
N ILE A 10 -44.21 15.86 -25.91
CA ILE A 10 -42.82 16.15 -25.53
C ILE A 10 -42.47 15.14 -24.43
N ALA A 11 -41.62 14.17 -24.74
CA ALA A 11 -41.01 13.32 -23.74
C ALA A 11 -39.85 14.08 -23.09
N VAL A 12 -40.09 14.64 -21.89
CA VAL A 12 -39.04 15.21 -21.04
C VAL A 12 -38.31 14.05 -20.37
N CYS A 13 -37.13 13.71 -20.89
CA CYS A 13 -36.19 12.82 -20.21
C CYS A 13 -35.40 13.64 -19.18
N GLY A 14 -36.00 13.88 -18.01
CA GLY A 14 -35.32 14.53 -16.89
C GLY A 14 -34.44 13.53 -16.15
N VAL A 15 -33.13 13.55 -16.43
CA VAL A 15 -32.15 12.99 -15.50
C VAL A 15 -32.11 13.92 -14.29
N LEU A 16 -32.74 13.52 -13.19
CA LEU A 16 -32.61 14.19 -11.89
C LEU A 16 -31.17 14.01 -11.40
N LEU A 17 -30.30 14.95 -11.76
CA LEU A 17 -29.05 15.16 -11.04
C LEU A 17 -29.43 15.74 -9.67
N ALA A 18 -29.39 14.89 -8.63
CA ALA A 18 -29.50 15.38 -7.26
C ALA A 18 -28.44 16.48 -7.04
N PRO A 19 -28.78 17.63 -6.45
CA PRO A 19 -27.82 18.71 -6.25
C PRO A 19 -26.68 18.23 -5.34
N THR A 20 -25.44 18.39 -5.77
CA THR A 20 -24.25 18.15 -4.95
C THR A 20 -24.23 19.11 -3.79
N THR A 21 -24.12 18.60 -2.57
CA THR A 21 -24.11 19.42 -1.35
C THR A 21 -22.69 19.77 -0.91
N TRP A 22 -22.43 21.06 -0.69
CA TRP A 22 -21.22 21.52 -0.02
C TRP A 22 -21.38 21.44 1.49
N ALA A 23 -20.30 21.14 2.21
CA ALA A 23 -20.29 21.31 3.66
C ALA A 23 -20.44 22.80 4.00
N ALA A 24 -21.25 23.11 5.01
CA ALA A 24 -21.44 24.48 5.49
C ALA A 24 -20.20 25.04 6.21
N VAL A 25 -19.26 24.15 6.59
CA VAL A 25 -17.98 24.45 7.24
C VAL A 25 -16.87 23.58 6.63
N PRO A 26 -15.60 24.01 6.65
CA PRO A 26 -14.49 23.16 6.23
C PRO A 26 -14.41 21.88 7.09
N PHE A 27 -13.89 20.79 6.55
CA PHE A 27 -13.65 19.58 7.34
C PHE A 27 -12.45 19.74 8.28
N ILE A 28 -11.38 20.36 7.79
CA ILE A 28 -10.20 20.76 8.56
C ILE A 28 -10.03 22.27 8.40
N GLU A 29 -9.84 22.96 9.51
CA GLU A 29 -9.66 24.41 9.58
C GLU A 29 -8.49 24.77 10.51
N VAL A 30 -7.83 25.90 10.21
CA VAL A 30 -6.74 26.43 11.02
C VAL A 30 -7.31 27.19 12.23
N PRO A 31 -6.91 26.86 13.47
CA PRO A 31 -7.44 27.52 14.67
C PRO A 31 -7.03 29.00 14.75
N ALA A 32 -7.91 29.82 15.32
CA ALA A 32 -7.67 31.26 15.49
C ALA A 32 -6.68 31.60 16.63
N ASP A 33 -6.57 30.74 17.64
CA ASP A 33 -5.81 30.96 18.89
C ASP A 33 -4.39 30.40 18.88
N GLY A 34 -4.00 29.67 17.83
CA GLY A 34 -2.63 29.22 17.61
C GLY A 34 -2.51 27.75 17.24
N TRP A 35 -1.27 27.28 17.03
CA TRP A 35 -0.99 26.00 16.35
C TRP A 35 -0.05 25.09 17.14
N ASP A 36 0.10 25.31 18.44
CA ASP A 36 1.01 24.51 19.27
C ASP A 36 0.49 23.06 19.34
N PRO A 37 1.24 22.07 18.84
CA PRO A 37 0.83 20.68 18.93
C PRO A 37 0.97 20.11 20.36
N GLY A 38 1.54 20.88 21.30
CA GLY A 38 1.85 20.45 22.65
C GLY A 38 3.24 19.82 22.76
N PRO A 39 3.74 19.61 23.98
CA PRO A 39 5.11 19.17 24.22
C PRO A 39 5.38 17.74 23.73
N GLU A 40 4.42 16.83 23.86
CA GLU A 40 4.56 15.43 23.46
C GLU A 40 4.67 15.29 21.94
N ALA A 41 3.75 15.91 21.20
CA ALA A 41 3.78 15.93 19.74
C ALA A 41 5.00 16.69 19.21
N ARG A 42 5.41 17.80 19.84
CA ARG A 42 6.68 18.48 19.50
C ARG A 42 7.86 17.54 19.59
N LYS A 43 7.97 16.77 20.68
CA LYS A 43 9.07 15.80 20.85
C LYS A 43 8.99 14.71 19.79
N ARG A 44 7.81 14.12 19.59
CA ARG A 44 7.58 12.99 18.69
C ARG A 44 7.87 13.33 17.22
N TYR A 45 7.39 14.48 16.75
CA TYR A 45 7.48 14.88 15.34
C TYR A 45 8.58 15.92 15.09
N SER A 46 9.66 15.87 15.86
CA SER A 46 10.77 16.85 15.77
C SER A 46 11.86 16.50 14.75
N LYS A 47 11.90 15.26 14.26
CA LYS A 47 13.01 14.72 13.47
C LYS A 47 12.55 13.67 12.45
N GLY A 48 13.49 13.12 11.69
CA GLY A 48 13.21 12.08 10.70
C GLY A 48 12.45 12.65 9.49
N ILE A 49 11.34 12.00 9.14
CA ILE A 49 10.54 12.38 7.97
C ILE A 49 9.60 13.56 8.22
N PHE A 50 9.39 13.94 9.48
CA PHE A 50 8.39 14.93 9.86
C PHE A 50 8.88 16.36 9.58
N ASP A 51 8.00 17.19 9.04
CA ASP A 51 8.23 18.62 8.85
C ASP A 51 7.66 19.44 10.00
N TRP A 52 6.41 19.14 10.38
CA TRP A 52 5.70 19.78 11.47
C TRP A 52 4.52 18.94 11.92
N ALA A 53 4.09 19.19 13.16
CA ALA A 53 2.81 18.76 13.70
C ALA A 53 2.08 20.00 14.26
N ARG A 54 0.77 20.09 14.08
CA ARG A 54 -0.05 21.24 14.48
C ARG A 54 -1.44 20.80 14.91
N ARG A 55 -2.01 21.46 15.92
CA ARG A 55 -3.44 21.29 16.25
C ARG A 55 -4.30 22.03 15.22
N VAL A 56 -5.40 21.42 14.81
CA VAL A 56 -6.37 21.93 13.83
C VAL A 56 -7.79 21.75 14.35
N GLU A 57 -8.73 22.56 13.86
CA GLU A 57 -10.14 22.33 14.12
C GLU A 57 -10.69 21.29 13.14
N VAL A 58 -11.43 20.31 13.66
CA VAL A 58 -12.00 19.22 12.86
C VAL A 58 -13.52 19.20 13.01
N HIS A 59 -14.22 19.57 11.94
CA HIS A 59 -15.67 19.70 11.95
C HIS A 59 -16.33 18.42 11.45
N ARG A 60 -16.62 17.48 12.36
CA ARG A 60 -17.26 16.20 12.02
C ARG A 60 -18.57 16.35 11.23
N ALA A 61 -19.32 17.43 11.47
CA ALA A 61 -20.57 17.72 10.75
C ALA A 61 -20.36 17.88 9.22
N ALA A 62 -19.15 18.27 8.77
CA ALA A 62 -18.82 18.35 7.35
C ALA A 62 -18.94 16.99 6.64
N LEU A 63 -18.77 15.88 7.36
CA LEU A 63 -18.91 14.52 6.83
C LEU A 63 -20.34 14.17 6.38
N ALA A 64 -21.34 15.02 6.60
CA ALA A 64 -22.67 14.86 6.02
C ALA A 64 -22.76 15.29 4.54
N ALA A 65 -21.81 16.10 4.07
CA ALA A 65 -21.84 16.69 2.73
C ALA A 65 -21.27 15.77 1.64
N ASP A 66 -21.53 16.10 0.38
CA ASP A 66 -20.93 15.44 -0.79
C ASP A 66 -19.52 15.98 -1.11
N GLN A 67 -19.17 17.16 -0.62
CA GLN A 67 -17.86 17.75 -0.83
C GLN A 67 -17.26 18.26 0.48
N LEU A 68 -16.00 17.91 0.71
CA LEU A 68 -15.20 18.39 1.83
C LEU A 68 -14.18 19.40 1.34
N GLN A 69 -14.10 20.53 2.02
CA GLN A 69 -12.97 21.45 1.94
C GLN A 69 -11.98 21.10 3.06
N VAL A 70 -10.71 20.92 2.71
CA VAL A 70 -9.66 20.49 3.65
C VAL A 70 -8.52 21.50 3.58
N ASP A 71 -8.31 22.25 4.66
CA ASP A 71 -7.15 23.11 4.78
C ASP A 71 -5.93 22.31 5.28
N LEU A 72 -4.91 22.18 4.44
CA LEU A 72 -3.64 21.53 4.77
C LEU A 72 -2.54 22.54 5.11
N PHE A 73 -2.92 23.78 5.43
CA PHE A 73 -2.08 24.94 5.72
C PHE A 73 -1.32 25.52 4.51
N ASP A 74 -0.73 24.68 3.68
CA ASP A 74 -0.01 25.09 2.47
C ASP A 74 -0.82 24.87 1.19
N GLY A 75 -2.14 24.69 1.34
CA GLY A 75 -3.10 24.56 0.27
C GLY A 75 -4.45 24.05 0.77
N ILE A 76 -5.48 24.29 -0.04
CA ILE A 76 -6.83 23.78 0.20
C ILE A 76 -7.08 22.64 -0.78
N LEU A 77 -7.48 21.48 -0.26
CA LEU A 77 -8.01 20.39 -1.08
C LEU A 77 -9.53 20.42 -1.08
N VAL A 78 -10.10 20.06 -2.22
CA VAL A 78 -11.53 19.74 -2.34
C VAL A 78 -11.62 18.24 -2.58
N VAL A 79 -12.42 17.54 -1.79
CA VAL A 79 -12.60 16.09 -1.87
C VAL A 79 -14.06 15.80 -2.16
N ASN A 80 -14.33 15.11 -3.27
CA ASN A 80 -15.66 14.70 -3.69
C ASN A 80 -15.98 13.33 -3.13
N ARG A 81 -17.13 13.19 -2.46
CA ARG A 81 -17.62 11.91 -1.96
C ARG A 81 -17.76 10.93 -3.12
N MET A 82 -17.18 9.76 -2.94
CA MET A 82 -17.45 8.64 -3.82
C MET A 82 -18.77 8.01 -3.40
N ARG A 83 -19.74 7.98 -4.31
CA ARG A 83 -20.95 7.18 -4.10
C ARG A 83 -20.50 5.73 -4.14
N ALA A 84 -20.64 5.04 -3.01
CA ALA A 84 -20.09 3.71 -2.77
C ALA A 84 -20.28 2.79 -4.00
N ALA A 85 -19.20 2.52 -4.73
CA ALA A 85 -19.08 1.21 -5.35
C ALA A 85 -18.82 0.28 -4.18
N ASN A 86 -19.85 -0.49 -3.79
CA ASN A 86 -19.84 -1.50 -2.72
C ASN A 86 -18.49 -1.57 -2.00
N SER A 87 -18.31 -0.78 -0.93
CA SER A 87 -17.20 -1.06 -0.03
C SER A 87 -17.57 -2.42 0.58
N GLU A 88 -17.10 -3.50 -0.02
CA GLU A 88 -17.06 -4.77 0.68
C GLU A 88 -16.40 -4.44 2.02
N THR A 89 -17.18 -4.58 3.08
CA THR A 89 -16.65 -4.63 4.43
C THR A 89 -15.66 -5.77 4.39
N ASP A 90 -14.38 -5.45 4.23
CA ASP A 90 -13.32 -6.44 4.18
C ASP A 90 -13.16 -6.96 5.61
N ILE A 91 -13.99 -7.96 5.92
CA ILE A 91 -13.97 -8.66 7.18
C ILE A 91 -12.75 -9.56 7.15
N THR A 92 -11.66 -9.06 7.70
CA THR A 92 -10.40 -9.80 7.78
C THR A 92 -10.30 -10.45 9.18
N PRO A 93 -9.95 -11.74 9.29
CA PRO A 93 -9.66 -12.36 10.58
C PRO A 93 -8.52 -11.64 11.30
N LEU A 94 -8.66 -11.41 12.61
CA LEU A 94 -7.62 -10.88 13.48
C LEU A 94 -7.25 -11.92 14.54
N TYR A 95 -5.96 -12.20 14.62
CA TYR A 95 -5.33 -13.10 15.56
C TYR A 95 -4.51 -12.28 16.56
N GLN A 96 -4.77 -12.44 17.85
CA GLN A 96 -4.01 -11.75 18.91
C GLN A 96 -3.43 -12.78 19.89
N ALA A 97 -2.18 -12.59 20.29
CA ALA A 97 -1.58 -13.38 21.36
C ALA A 97 -2.20 -12.98 22.71
N ILE A 98 -2.63 -13.97 23.51
CA ILE A 98 -3.11 -13.75 24.88
C ILE A 98 -2.07 -14.23 25.88
N GLY A 99 -1.70 -13.37 26.83
CA GLY A 99 -0.80 -13.71 27.93
C GLY A 99 0.62 -14.04 27.47
N THR A 100 1.31 -14.88 28.22
CA THR A 100 2.70 -15.30 27.96
C THR A 100 2.81 -16.67 27.25
N GLY A 101 1.68 -17.32 26.98
CA GLY A 101 1.60 -18.62 26.28
C GLY A 101 1.34 -18.49 24.78
N ARG A 102 1.17 -19.63 24.08
CA ARG A 102 0.73 -19.68 22.67
C ARG A 102 -0.80 -19.71 22.50
N GLU A 103 -1.50 -19.01 23.37
CA GLU A 103 -2.95 -18.84 23.31
C GLU A 103 -3.32 -17.74 22.31
N VAL A 104 -4.47 -17.90 21.65
CA VAL A 104 -4.88 -17.07 20.53
C VAL A 104 -6.31 -16.60 20.72
N HIS A 105 -6.52 -15.29 20.71
CA HIS A 105 -7.83 -14.71 20.48
C HIS A 105 -8.04 -14.55 18.97
N ARG A 106 -9.19 -15.00 18.46
CA ARG A 106 -9.59 -14.77 17.07
C ARG A 106 -10.88 -13.94 17.06
N GLU A 107 -10.82 -12.80 16.40
CA GLU A 107 -11.97 -11.95 16.13
C GLU A 107 -12.03 -11.57 14.65
N ALA A 108 -13.14 -10.97 14.23
CA ALA A 108 -13.29 -10.42 12.90
C ALA A 108 -13.21 -8.89 13.00
N THR A 109 -12.30 -8.26 12.24
CA THR A 109 -12.20 -6.80 12.22
C THR A 109 -12.82 -6.23 10.95
N SER A 110 -13.39 -5.03 11.09
CA SER A 110 -13.86 -4.22 9.97
C SER A 110 -13.46 -2.77 10.21
N SER A 111 -12.81 -2.15 9.23
CA SER A 111 -12.48 -0.72 9.32
C SER A 111 -13.76 0.12 9.29
N ARG A 112 -13.93 1.00 10.30
CA ARG A 112 -15.10 1.89 10.40
C ARG A 112 -14.90 3.14 9.54
N HIS A 113 -15.02 2.96 8.23
CA HIS A 113 -15.04 4.08 7.28
C HIS A 113 -16.31 4.90 7.47
N LEU A 114 -16.15 6.18 7.82
CA LEU A 114 -17.26 7.13 7.92
C LEU A 114 -17.51 7.85 6.60
N TRP A 115 -16.44 8.08 5.84
CA TRP A 115 -16.49 8.85 4.59
C TRP A 115 -15.37 8.43 3.66
N VAL A 116 -15.66 8.34 2.36
CA VAL A 116 -14.67 8.05 1.31
C VAL A 116 -14.89 9.01 0.15
N GLY A 117 -13.81 9.55 -0.39
CA GLY A 117 -13.88 10.45 -1.52
C GLY A 117 -12.57 10.59 -2.28
N GLU A 118 -12.65 11.28 -3.41
CA GLU A 118 -11.55 11.52 -4.33
C GLU A 118 -11.17 13.01 -4.33
N VAL A 119 -9.88 13.32 -4.25
CA VAL A 119 -9.38 14.70 -4.33
C VAL A 119 -9.57 15.25 -5.74
N VAL A 120 -10.28 16.37 -5.86
CA VAL A 120 -10.56 17.03 -7.14
C VAL A 120 -9.29 17.56 -7.76
N GLY A 121 -8.98 17.09 -8.98
CA GLY A 121 -7.79 17.51 -9.73
C GLY A 121 -6.47 17.01 -9.13
N GLY A 122 -6.49 16.28 -8.02
CA GLY A 122 -5.33 15.66 -7.41
C GLY A 122 -5.04 14.31 -8.07
N ARG A 123 -3.85 14.15 -8.64
CA ARG A 123 -3.32 12.84 -9.03
C ARG A 123 -2.29 12.38 -8.01
N GLY A 124 -2.47 11.17 -7.49
CA GLY A 124 -1.59 10.51 -6.54
C GLY A 124 -0.43 9.81 -7.23
N ALA A 125 0.24 8.93 -6.50
CA ALA A 125 1.34 8.12 -7.01
C ALA A 125 0.95 7.40 -8.32
N GLY A 126 1.81 7.49 -9.33
CA GLY A 126 1.57 6.85 -10.64
C GLY A 126 0.43 7.48 -11.47
N GLY A 127 -0.12 8.64 -11.08
CA GLY A 127 -1.17 9.33 -11.83
C GLY A 127 -2.60 8.95 -11.45
N MET A 128 -2.78 8.19 -10.37
CA MET A 128 -4.07 7.66 -9.91
C MET A 128 -4.95 8.70 -9.21
N PRO A 129 -6.28 8.51 -9.15
CA PRO A 129 -7.14 9.22 -8.21
C PRO A 129 -6.58 9.19 -6.80
N GLN A 130 -6.50 10.34 -6.14
CA GLN A 130 -6.16 10.38 -4.72
C GLN A 130 -7.42 10.08 -3.90
N ILE A 131 -7.51 8.88 -3.35
CA ILE A 131 -8.64 8.48 -2.52
C ILE A 131 -8.35 8.79 -1.05
N VAL A 132 -9.28 9.49 -0.41
CA VAL A 132 -9.27 9.86 0.99
C VAL A 132 -10.28 9.02 1.74
N HIS A 133 -9.83 8.40 2.83
CA HIS A 133 -10.69 7.69 3.77
C HIS A 133 -10.69 8.43 5.10
N VAL A 134 -11.88 8.81 5.58
CA VAL A 134 -12.08 9.28 6.95
C VAL A 134 -12.60 8.11 7.78
N ILE A 135 -11.85 7.77 8.82
CA ILE A 135 -12.06 6.60 9.66
C ILE A 135 -12.28 7.05 11.09
N GLU A 136 -13.12 6.32 11.81
CA GLU A 136 -13.28 6.47 13.25
C GLU A 136 -12.43 5.44 14.00
N MET A 137 -11.56 5.93 14.87
CA MET A 137 -10.74 5.14 15.77
C MET A 137 -11.58 4.61 16.95
N GLU A 138 -11.07 3.62 17.69
CA GLU A 138 -11.78 3.05 18.85
C GLU A 138 -12.09 4.07 19.96
N ASN A 139 -11.23 5.07 20.12
CA ASN A 139 -11.43 6.18 21.06
C ASN A 139 -12.44 7.23 20.55
N GLY A 140 -13.02 7.02 19.36
CA GLY A 140 -13.97 7.93 18.72
C GLY A 140 -13.31 9.08 17.95
N GLU A 141 -11.99 9.22 17.96
CA GLU A 141 -11.30 10.25 17.18
C GLU A 141 -11.31 9.95 15.68
N LEU A 142 -11.22 11.00 14.88
CA LEU A 142 -11.13 10.86 13.42
C LEU A 142 -9.69 10.69 12.99
N MET A 143 -9.51 9.89 11.94
CA MET A 143 -8.26 9.74 11.25
C MET A 143 -8.46 9.85 9.75
N THR A 144 -7.52 10.51 9.10
CA THR A 144 -7.46 10.59 7.64
C THR A 144 -6.02 10.84 7.19
N SER A 145 -5.74 10.55 5.92
CA SER A 145 -4.48 10.92 5.30
C SER A 145 -4.72 11.53 3.92
N PHE A 146 -3.88 12.50 3.58
CA PHE A 146 -3.84 13.19 2.30
C PHE A 146 -2.41 13.18 1.78
N THR A 147 -2.23 13.21 0.46
CA THR A 147 -0.90 13.28 -0.14
C THR A 147 -0.86 14.33 -1.25
N ARG A 148 0.27 15.02 -1.35
CA ARG A 148 0.52 16.04 -2.37
C ARG A 148 1.97 15.95 -2.85
N GLY A 149 2.17 15.28 -3.98
CA GLY A 149 3.51 14.91 -4.44
C GLY A 149 4.17 13.99 -3.41
N HIS A 150 5.31 14.40 -2.87
CA HIS A 150 6.04 13.64 -1.84
C HIS A 150 5.64 13.99 -0.41
N LEU A 151 4.73 14.95 -0.22
CA LEU A 151 4.26 15.35 1.09
C LEU A 151 3.06 14.51 1.49
N ARG A 152 3.12 13.98 2.70
CA ARG A 152 2.02 13.27 3.35
C ARG A 152 1.50 14.10 4.51
N TYR A 153 0.19 14.18 4.62
CA TYR A 153 -0.52 14.79 5.72
C TYR A 153 -1.34 13.71 6.42
N GLN A 154 -1.22 13.59 7.73
CA GLN A 154 -1.97 12.63 8.54
C GLN A 154 -2.65 13.37 9.67
N LEU A 155 -3.97 13.19 9.78
CA LEU A 155 -4.78 13.71 10.87
C LEU A 155 -4.99 12.61 11.91
N PHE A 156 -4.72 12.93 13.17
CA PHE A 156 -4.95 12.09 14.35
C PHE A 156 -5.78 12.88 15.36
N GLY A 157 -7.10 12.64 15.39
CA GLY A 157 -8.00 13.50 16.14
C GLY A 157 -7.96 14.92 15.58
N ASP A 158 -7.42 15.85 16.36
CA ASP A 158 -7.18 17.25 16.02
C ASP A 158 -5.70 17.57 15.73
N LEU A 159 -4.81 16.57 15.66
CA LEU A 159 -3.39 16.76 15.33
C LEU A 159 -3.15 16.47 13.85
N LEU A 160 -2.77 17.49 13.07
CA LEU A 160 -2.32 17.35 11.69
C LEU A 160 -0.78 17.30 11.63
N VAL A 161 -0.25 16.23 11.04
CA VAL A 161 1.18 15.99 10.89
C VAL A 161 1.54 16.00 9.41
N ARG A 162 2.57 16.77 9.04
CA ARG A 162 3.14 16.77 7.68
C ARG A 162 4.48 16.03 7.68
N SER A 163 4.67 15.15 6.71
CA SER A 163 5.90 14.37 6.48
C SER A 163 6.37 14.49 5.03
N ASP A 164 7.70 14.51 4.83
CA ASP A 164 8.34 14.47 3.51
C ASP A 164 8.87 13.06 3.22
N LEU A 165 8.18 12.35 2.33
CA LEU A 165 8.48 10.95 2.01
C LEU A 165 9.82 10.79 1.26
N ARG A 166 10.43 11.86 0.73
CA ARG A 166 11.77 11.79 0.11
C ARG A 166 12.86 11.49 1.15
N ARG A 167 12.60 11.76 2.43
CA ARG A 167 13.53 11.45 3.52
C ARG A 167 13.54 9.98 3.93
N LEU A 168 12.61 9.18 3.42
CA LEU A 168 12.61 7.72 3.61
C LEU A 168 13.70 7.07 2.77
N PRO A 169 14.38 6.03 3.29
CA PRO A 169 15.41 5.28 2.56
C PRO A 169 14.82 4.51 1.36
N ASN A 170 15.70 3.86 0.60
CA ASN A 170 15.31 2.82 -0.35
C ASN A 170 15.10 1.47 0.38
N GLU A 171 14.63 0.48 -0.36
CA GLU A 171 14.62 -0.93 0.06
C GLU A 171 16.04 -1.47 0.28
N ALA A 172 16.15 -2.62 0.94
CA ALA A 172 17.44 -3.26 1.18
C ALA A 172 18.12 -3.63 -0.16
N PRO A 173 19.44 -3.40 -0.33
CA PRO A 173 20.14 -3.58 -1.61
C PRO A 173 20.15 -5.01 -2.14
N THR A 174 19.78 -5.99 -1.31
CA THR A 174 19.64 -7.39 -1.68
C THR A 174 18.57 -8.05 -0.80
N VAL A 175 18.05 -9.17 -1.27
CA VAL A 175 17.23 -10.09 -0.46
C VAL A 175 18.07 -10.72 0.66
N ARG A 176 17.43 -11.24 1.70
CA ARG A 176 18.16 -11.79 2.87
C ARG A 176 18.99 -13.03 2.54
N ASP A 177 18.46 -13.90 1.69
CA ASP A 177 19.11 -15.09 1.15
C ASP A 177 19.37 -14.95 -0.37
N PRO A 178 20.51 -14.34 -0.77
CA PRO A 178 20.81 -14.04 -2.17
C PRO A 178 21.39 -15.22 -2.97
N TYR A 179 21.76 -16.33 -2.32
CA TYR A 179 22.38 -17.49 -2.98
C TYR A 179 21.61 -18.78 -2.71
N PRO A 180 20.36 -18.88 -3.16
CA PRO A 180 19.61 -20.09 -2.96
C PRO A 180 20.18 -21.26 -3.77
N VAL A 181 20.40 -22.39 -3.11
CA VAL A 181 20.88 -23.64 -3.73
C VAL A 181 19.83 -24.35 -4.58
N ASP A 182 18.57 -23.93 -4.53
CA ASP A 182 17.49 -24.64 -5.22
C ASP A 182 17.42 -24.28 -6.72
N PRO A 183 17.22 -25.29 -7.59
CA PRO A 183 17.02 -25.06 -9.02
C PRO A 183 15.79 -24.18 -9.28
N LEU A 184 15.80 -23.46 -10.41
CA LEU A 184 14.58 -22.85 -10.96
C LEU A 184 13.59 -23.96 -11.31
N ILE A 185 12.57 -24.14 -10.48
CA ILE A 185 11.43 -25.00 -10.80
C ILE A 185 10.26 -24.09 -11.10
N LEU A 186 10.09 -23.78 -12.38
CA LEU A 186 8.81 -23.32 -12.88
C LEU A 186 8.06 -24.58 -13.29
N ASP A 187 6.91 -24.84 -12.68
CA ASP A 187 6.02 -25.86 -13.22
C ASP A 187 5.71 -25.48 -14.68
N GLN A 188 5.57 -26.48 -15.56
CA GLN A 188 4.99 -26.26 -16.89
C GLN A 188 3.50 -25.96 -16.72
N VAL A 189 3.20 -24.84 -16.06
CA VAL A 189 1.86 -24.28 -16.02
C VAL A 189 1.57 -23.88 -17.46
N THR A 190 0.60 -24.54 -18.07
CA THR A 190 0.01 -24.07 -19.32
C THR A 190 -0.26 -22.59 -19.15
N GLN A 191 0.31 -21.73 -20.01
CA GLN A 191 0.06 -20.29 -19.98
C GLN A 191 -1.45 -20.07 -19.98
N SER A 192 -1.98 -19.78 -18.80
CA SER A 192 -3.38 -19.48 -18.58
C SER A 192 -3.50 -17.97 -18.49
N ASP A 193 -4.55 -17.43 -19.08
CA ASP A 193 -4.91 -16.01 -18.92
C ASP A 193 -5.72 -15.77 -17.64
N GLU A 194 -6.03 -16.83 -16.87
CA GLU A 194 -6.73 -16.71 -15.59
C GLU A 194 -5.83 -16.04 -14.55
N ARG A 195 -6.38 -15.16 -13.72
CA ARG A 195 -5.63 -14.51 -12.62
C ARG A 195 -5.35 -15.48 -11.48
N SER A 196 -4.19 -15.33 -10.84
CA SER A 196 -3.86 -16.03 -9.60
C SER A 196 -4.16 -15.14 -8.41
N THR A 197 -4.96 -15.64 -7.46
CA THR A 197 -5.10 -15.00 -6.16
C THR A 197 -3.97 -15.44 -5.25
N ILE A 198 -3.19 -14.49 -4.73
CA ILE A 198 -2.14 -14.74 -3.74
C ILE A 198 -2.61 -14.22 -2.39
N ARG A 199 -2.78 -15.12 -1.43
CA ARG A 199 -3.28 -14.81 -0.09
C ARG A 199 -2.13 -14.39 0.81
N VAL A 200 -2.24 -13.26 1.50
CA VAL A 200 -1.16 -12.68 2.32
C VAL A 200 -1.56 -12.60 3.78
N ALA A 201 -0.74 -13.20 4.65
CA ALA A 201 -0.83 -13.11 6.10
C ALA A 201 -0.04 -11.89 6.60
N PHE A 202 -0.71 -10.93 7.23
CA PHE A 202 -0.07 -9.72 7.74
C PHE A 202 0.23 -9.81 9.23
N GLY A 203 1.47 -9.59 9.62
CA GLY A 203 1.89 -9.43 11.02
C GLY A 203 2.20 -7.97 11.35
N TYR A 204 2.01 -7.57 12.60
CA TYR A 204 2.26 -6.20 13.04
C TYR A 204 3.10 -6.16 14.32
N GLY A 205 4.18 -5.40 14.32
CA GLY A 205 4.97 -5.12 15.52
C GLY A 205 4.26 -4.12 16.44
N ASN A 206 4.61 -4.13 17.72
CA ASN A 206 3.98 -3.28 18.73
C ASN A 206 4.13 -1.79 18.43
N LYS A 207 5.30 -1.34 17.97
CA LYS A 207 5.52 0.08 17.62
C LYS A 207 4.74 0.47 16.37
N SER A 208 4.56 -0.43 15.41
CA SER A 208 3.74 -0.17 14.22
C SER A 208 2.26 0.12 14.52
N LEU A 209 1.81 -0.26 15.73
CA LEU A 209 0.46 -0.04 16.25
C LEU A 209 0.34 1.23 17.12
N ALA A 210 1.43 2.00 17.30
CA ALA A 210 1.48 3.10 18.27
C ALA A 210 0.44 4.21 18.03
N ASP A 211 -0.04 4.38 16.80
CA ASP A 211 -1.10 5.33 16.46
C ASP A 211 -2.49 4.67 16.28
N GLY A 212 -2.62 3.45 16.79
CA GLY A 212 -3.84 2.64 16.76
C GLY A 212 -3.92 1.69 15.57
N ARG A 213 -4.42 0.47 15.83
CA ARG A 213 -4.47 -0.63 14.85
C ARG A 213 -5.30 -0.32 13.60
N GLU A 214 -6.39 0.44 13.75
CA GLU A 214 -7.26 0.82 12.62
C GLU A 214 -6.50 1.65 11.57
N GLN A 215 -5.51 2.44 11.99
CA GLN A 215 -4.67 3.18 11.05
C GLN A 215 -3.90 2.23 10.14
N ILE A 216 -3.14 1.33 10.75
CA ILE A 216 -2.20 0.51 10.01
C ILE A 216 -2.95 -0.52 9.17
N PHE A 217 -4.12 -0.98 9.62
CA PHE A 217 -5.02 -1.82 8.82
C PHE A 217 -5.57 -1.09 7.61
N SER A 218 -5.93 0.20 7.76
CA SER A 218 -6.36 1.01 6.63
C SER A 218 -5.21 1.33 5.66
N MET A 219 -4.02 1.64 6.17
CA MET A 219 -2.82 1.82 5.34
C MET A 219 -2.50 0.54 4.57
N MET A 220 -2.59 -0.62 5.22
CA MET A 220 -2.39 -1.91 4.59
C MET A 220 -3.42 -2.19 3.49
N GLN A 221 -4.71 -1.92 3.75
CA GLN A 221 -5.76 -2.08 2.75
C GLN A 221 -5.47 -1.25 1.49
N ARG A 222 -5.06 0.01 1.67
CA ARG A 222 -4.68 0.88 0.55
C ARG A 222 -3.45 0.37 -0.18
N ALA A 223 -2.40 -0.04 0.54
CA ALA A 223 -1.20 -0.59 -0.07
C ALA A 223 -1.47 -1.85 -0.90
N VAL A 224 -2.36 -2.74 -0.43
CA VAL A 224 -2.82 -3.92 -1.18
C VAL A 224 -3.63 -3.53 -2.41
N ALA A 225 -4.57 -2.59 -2.27
CA ALA A 225 -5.36 -2.08 -3.39
C ALA A 225 -4.46 -1.41 -4.46
N HIS A 226 -3.47 -0.63 -4.03
CA HIS A 226 -2.51 0.03 -4.89
C HIS A 226 -1.61 -1.00 -5.60
N ALA A 227 -1.15 -2.04 -4.92
CA ALA A 227 -0.39 -3.13 -5.54
C ALA A 227 -1.22 -3.87 -6.61
N ASN A 228 -2.48 -4.22 -6.30
CA ASN A 228 -3.39 -4.89 -7.24
C ASN A 228 -3.69 -4.04 -8.48
N GLU A 229 -3.84 -2.75 -8.28
CA GLU A 229 -3.95 -1.81 -9.39
C GLU A 229 -2.69 -1.82 -10.25
N GLY A 230 -1.50 -1.72 -9.65
CA GLY A 230 -0.23 -1.79 -10.35
C GLY A 230 -0.07 -3.07 -11.17
N PHE A 231 -0.51 -4.21 -10.62
CA PHE A 231 -0.56 -5.48 -11.35
C PHE A 231 -1.50 -5.41 -12.55
N ARG A 232 -2.78 -5.05 -12.34
CA ARG A 232 -3.78 -4.94 -13.40
C ARG A 232 -3.35 -4.01 -14.52
N GLU A 233 -2.90 -2.83 -14.15
CA GLU A 233 -2.45 -1.77 -15.04
C GLU A 233 -1.19 -2.15 -15.83
N SER A 234 -0.37 -3.07 -15.31
CA SER A 234 0.83 -3.55 -16.01
C SER A 234 0.61 -4.84 -16.81
N GLY A 235 -0.60 -5.41 -16.79
CA GLY A 235 -0.88 -6.71 -17.42
C GLY A 235 -0.34 -7.91 -16.63
N VAL A 236 -0.12 -7.74 -15.32
CA VAL A 236 0.20 -8.84 -14.40
C VAL A 236 -1.11 -9.47 -13.92
N LEU A 237 -1.20 -10.78 -14.03
CA LEU A 237 -2.38 -11.60 -13.73
C LEU A 237 -2.38 -12.07 -12.27
N VAL A 238 -2.08 -11.16 -11.33
CA VAL A 238 -2.06 -11.40 -9.89
C VAL A 238 -3.10 -10.52 -9.21
N ASP A 239 -3.83 -11.11 -8.27
CA ASP A 239 -4.67 -10.39 -7.29
C ASP A 239 -4.21 -10.78 -5.87
N LEU A 240 -3.77 -9.81 -5.09
CA LEU A 240 -3.47 -9.99 -3.68
C LEU A 240 -4.77 -9.97 -2.87
N GLN A 241 -4.91 -10.94 -1.98
CA GLN A 241 -6.00 -11.01 -1.02
C GLN A 241 -5.44 -11.03 0.40
N ARG A 242 -6.03 -10.25 1.30
CA ARG A 242 -5.68 -10.29 2.73
C ARG A 242 -6.26 -11.56 3.34
N ALA A 243 -5.41 -12.43 3.89
CA ALA A 243 -5.83 -13.67 4.52
C ALA A 243 -6.18 -13.46 6.00
N GLY A 244 -5.47 -12.57 6.68
CA GLY A 244 -5.60 -12.33 8.11
C GLY A 244 -4.60 -11.31 8.61
N ASN A 245 -4.87 -10.77 9.80
CA ASN A 245 -3.99 -9.89 10.56
C ASN A 245 -3.55 -10.61 11.85
N ALA A 246 -2.28 -10.50 12.22
CA ALA A 246 -1.72 -11.07 13.44
C ALA A 246 -1.04 -9.99 14.29
N LEU A 247 -1.42 -9.92 15.57
CA LEU A 247 -0.79 -9.10 16.60
C LEU A 247 0.01 -10.02 17.55
N PRO A 248 1.25 -10.38 17.20
CA PRO A 248 2.08 -11.29 17.98
C PRO A 248 2.56 -10.73 19.32
N GLY A 249 2.35 -9.44 19.61
CA GLY A 249 2.98 -8.78 20.75
C GLY A 249 4.49 -8.56 20.55
N TYR A 250 4.94 -8.55 19.30
CA TYR A 250 6.36 -8.52 18.93
C TYR A 250 6.97 -7.13 19.16
N ALA A 251 8.09 -7.10 19.88
CA ALA A 251 8.88 -5.89 20.09
C ALA A 251 9.92 -5.75 18.97
N GLU A 252 9.56 -5.00 17.93
CA GLU A 252 10.41 -4.78 16.78
C GLU A 252 11.61 -3.86 17.06
N SER A 253 12.70 -4.08 16.32
CA SER A 253 13.92 -3.27 16.38
C SER A 253 14.36 -2.80 14.99
N THR A 254 14.60 -3.74 14.07
CA THR A 254 15.02 -3.46 12.69
C THR A 254 14.30 -4.39 11.71
N VAL A 255 14.27 -3.99 10.44
CA VAL A 255 13.76 -4.84 9.33
C VAL A 255 14.51 -6.18 9.28
N LEU A 256 15.84 -6.16 9.40
CA LEU A 256 16.67 -7.37 9.35
C LEU A 256 16.37 -8.32 10.52
N GLN A 257 16.28 -7.81 11.75
CA GLN A 257 16.00 -8.64 12.92
C GLN A 257 14.61 -9.27 12.82
N ALA A 258 13.60 -8.51 12.38
CA ALA A 258 12.25 -9.04 12.19
C ALA A 258 12.20 -10.14 11.12
N LEU A 259 13.05 -10.04 10.09
CA LEU A 259 13.14 -11.04 9.03
C LEU A 259 13.84 -12.31 9.51
N ASP A 260 14.93 -12.17 10.28
CA ASP A 260 15.60 -13.31 10.95
C ASP A 260 14.64 -14.01 11.92
N ASP A 261 13.82 -13.25 12.64
CA ASP A 261 12.82 -13.78 13.57
C ASP A 261 11.65 -14.47 12.85
N LEU A 262 11.24 -13.99 11.66
CA LEU A 262 10.29 -14.69 10.80
C LEU A 262 10.86 -16.03 10.32
N ALA A 263 12.15 -16.10 10.01
CA ALA A 263 12.81 -17.31 9.52
C ALA A 263 12.85 -18.44 10.57
N LEU A 264 12.70 -18.12 11.87
CA LEU A 264 12.59 -19.11 12.95
C LEU A 264 11.23 -19.86 12.97
N GLY A 265 10.27 -19.46 12.14
CA GLY A 265 9.03 -20.21 11.93
C GLY A 265 8.09 -20.21 13.12
N ILE A 266 7.28 -21.27 13.25
CA ILE A 266 6.29 -21.44 14.33
C ILE A 266 6.93 -21.60 15.71
N GLU A 267 8.24 -21.84 15.78
CA GLU A 267 8.98 -21.93 17.04
C GLU A 267 9.62 -20.60 17.48
N GLY A 268 9.64 -19.61 16.59
CA GLY A 268 10.21 -18.29 16.83
C GLY A 268 9.27 -17.30 17.55
N PRO A 269 9.74 -16.06 17.77
CA PRO A 269 8.94 -15.01 18.43
C PRO A 269 7.75 -14.56 17.59
N LEU A 270 7.79 -14.75 16.26
CA LEU A 270 6.72 -14.43 15.32
C LEU A 270 5.82 -15.64 15.00
N TRP A 271 5.78 -16.63 15.89
CA TRP A 271 5.01 -17.87 15.72
C TRP A 271 3.53 -17.65 15.34
N LEU A 272 2.90 -16.58 15.86
CA LEU A 272 1.48 -16.32 15.63
C LEU A 272 1.18 -16.05 14.16
N VAL A 273 2.09 -15.35 13.46
CA VAL A 273 1.93 -15.03 12.05
C VAL A 273 2.04 -16.31 11.20
N HIS A 274 2.96 -17.21 11.55
CA HIS A 274 3.08 -18.54 10.93
C HIS A 274 1.86 -19.43 11.21
N ARG A 275 1.36 -19.43 12.44
CA ARG A 275 0.14 -20.17 12.80
C ARG A 275 -1.07 -19.65 12.02
N MET A 276 -1.24 -18.33 11.93
CA MET A 276 -2.30 -17.71 11.15
C MET A 276 -2.17 -18.08 9.66
N ARG A 277 -0.96 -18.02 9.09
CA ARG A 277 -0.69 -18.43 7.70
C ARG A 277 -1.21 -19.84 7.41
N GLN A 278 -0.96 -20.80 8.30
CA GLN A 278 -1.42 -22.18 8.14
C GLN A 278 -2.95 -22.34 8.26
N MET A 279 -3.57 -21.58 9.18
CA MET A 279 -5.01 -21.62 9.42
C MET A 279 -5.80 -20.97 8.29
N GLU A 280 -5.35 -19.81 7.82
CA GLU A 280 -6.01 -19.00 6.79
C GLU A 280 -5.50 -19.28 5.37
N LYS A 281 -4.65 -20.32 5.22
CA LYS A 281 -4.08 -20.77 3.93
C LYS A 281 -3.45 -19.61 3.14
N ALA A 282 -2.57 -18.86 3.80
CA ALA A 282 -1.90 -17.73 3.16
C ALA A 282 -0.59 -18.16 2.48
N ASP A 283 -0.43 -17.78 1.22
CA ASP A 283 0.74 -18.07 0.40
C ASP A 283 1.97 -17.29 0.86
N LEU A 284 1.79 -16.03 1.27
CA LEU A 284 2.87 -15.15 1.72
C LEU A 284 2.66 -14.71 3.18
N ILE A 285 3.76 -14.37 3.86
CA ILE A 285 3.73 -13.57 5.09
C ILE A 285 4.35 -12.20 4.81
N LEU A 286 3.74 -11.13 5.31
CA LEU A 286 4.34 -9.82 5.31
C LEU A 286 4.23 -9.19 6.70
N MET A 287 5.37 -8.85 7.29
CA MET A 287 5.44 -8.24 8.62
C MET A 287 5.64 -6.73 8.51
N ILE A 288 4.83 -5.98 9.24
CA ILE A 288 4.95 -4.53 9.35
C ILE A 288 5.60 -4.17 10.67
N VAL A 289 6.67 -3.40 10.58
CA VAL A 289 7.45 -2.93 11.73
C VAL A 289 7.59 -1.42 11.68
N ASP A 290 7.76 -0.80 12.84
CA ASP A 290 8.18 0.60 12.95
C ASP A 290 9.58 0.63 13.57
N THR A 291 10.56 1.10 12.80
CA THR A 291 11.99 1.11 13.22
C THR A 291 12.42 2.48 13.76
N ASP A 292 11.46 3.25 14.26
CA ASP A 292 11.63 4.62 14.74
C ASP A 292 12.07 5.61 13.63
N ASP A 293 12.45 6.83 14.01
CA ASP A 293 12.53 8.00 13.11
C ASP A 293 13.67 8.00 12.07
N ALA A 294 14.47 6.94 12.00
CA ALA A 294 15.57 6.82 11.04
C ALA A 294 15.62 5.39 10.47
N PRO A 295 14.58 4.98 9.71
CA PRO A 295 14.62 3.68 9.06
C PRO A 295 15.84 3.62 8.13
N THR A 296 16.58 2.52 8.21
CA THR A 296 17.77 2.31 7.37
C THR A 296 17.40 1.73 6.00
N VAL A 297 16.29 1.00 5.93
CA VAL A 297 15.71 0.44 4.70
C VAL A 297 14.18 0.44 4.80
N CYS A 298 13.50 0.56 3.66
CA CYS A 298 12.02 0.53 3.61
C CYS A 298 11.41 -0.88 3.69
N GLY A 299 12.20 -1.90 3.38
CA GLY A 299 11.75 -3.28 3.38
C GLY A 299 12.87 -4.23 2.99
N GLN A 300 12.63 -5.51 3.22
CA GLN A 300 13.46 -6.60 2.74
C GLN A 300 12.64 -7.90 2.64
N ALA A 301 12.67 -8.52 1.47
CA ALA A 301 12.20 -9.87 1.25
C ALA A 301 13.24 -10.90 1.68
N GLN A 302 12.76 -12.06 2.15
CA GLN A 302 13.64 -13.17 2.51
C GLN A 302 14.48 -13.64 1.32
N ARG A 303 13.88 -13.73 0.13
CA ARG A 303 14.51 -14.36 -1.03
C ARG A 303 13.87 -13.89 -2.34
N LEU A 304 14.67 -13.92 -3.40
CA LEU A 304 14.20 -13.75 -4.78
C LEU A 304 13.62 -15.08 -5.28
N LEU A 305 12.37 -15.07 -5.75
CA LEU A 305 11.60 -16.27 -6.11
C LEU A 305 11.52 -17.23 -4.92
N ALA A 306 10.59 -16.96 -4.03
CA ALA A 306 10.44 -17.68 -2.78
C ALA A 306 9.95 -19.12 -2.99
N THR A 307 10.21 -19.95 -1.98
CA THR A 307 9.52 -21.22 -1.74
C THR A 307 8.45 -21.02 -0.66
N LYS A 308 7.60 -22.02 -0.42
CA LYS A 308 6.63 -21.98 0.68
C LYS A 308 7.29 -21.64 2.02
N GLU A 309 8.47 -22.17 2.29
CA GLU A 309 9.21 -22.00 3.54
C GLU A 309 9.83 -20.60 3.66
N THR A 310 10.09 -19.92 2.54
CA THR A 310 10.82 -18.63 2.48
C THR A 310 9.95 -17.47 1.99
N ALA A 311 8.65 -17.70 1.77
CA ALA A 311 7.70 -16.72 1.24
C ALA A 311 7.29 -15.66 2.27
N PHE A 312 8.26 -14.87 2.73
CA PHE A 312 8.02 -13.81 3.69
C PHE A 312 8.91 -12.58 3.50
N ALA A 313 8.38 -11.42 3.85
CA ALA A 313 9.06 -10.14 3.80
C ALA A 313 8.71 -9.26 5.00
N VAL A 314 9.55 -8.24 5.24
CA VAL A 314 9.30 -7.20 6.24
C VAL A 314 9.25 -5.85 5.54
N VAL A 315 8.28 -5.02 5.89
CA VAL A 315 8.14 -3.64 5.38
C VAL A 315 8.05 -2.68 6.56
N GLU A 316 8.74 -1.55 6.43
CA GLU A 316 8.65 -0.46 7.39
C GLU A 316 7.32 0.31 7.21
N ARG A 317 6.63 0.56 8.32
CA ARG A 317 5.33 1.23 8.41
C ARG A 317 5.18 2.52 7.58
N ASN A 318 6.11 3.47 7.69
CA ASN A 318 6.12 4.72 6.95
C ASN A 318 6.36 4.49 5.45
N CYS A 319 6.99 3.37 5.09
CA CYS A 319 7.21 2.94 3.71
C CYS A 319 6.04 2.16 3.09
N LEU A 320 4.97 1.86 3.85
CA LEU A 320 3.68 1.38 3.31
C LEU A 320 2.93 2.41 2.48
N ALA A 321 3.46 3.62 2.40
CA ALA A 321 2.96 4.65 1.53
C ALA A 321 2.79 4.17 0.08
N ASP A 322 1.62 4.43 -0.52
CA ASP A 322 1.35 4.19 -1.94
C ASP A 322 2.44 4.83 -2.82
N GLU A 323 2.94 6.01 -2.42
CA GLU A 323 4.04 6.71 -3.10
C GLU A 323 5.38 5.94 -3.11
N LYS A 324 5.58 5.03 -2.17
CA LYS A 324 6.81 4.24 -2.04
C LYS A 324 6.70 2.86 -2.67
N ASN A 325 5.51 2.29 -2.79
CA ASN A 325 5.30 0.94 -3.35
C ASN A 325 6.09 -0.19 -2.65
N SER A 326 6.56 0.00 -1.42
CA SER A 326 7.46 -0.97 -0.76
C SER A 326 6.81 -2.33 -0.57
N LEU A 327 5.50 -2.37 -0.25
CA LEU A 327 4.75 -3.64 -0.17
C LEU A 327 4.77 -4.38 -1.51
N ALA A 328 4.46 -3.70 -2.61
CA ALA A 328 4.46 -4.29 -3.94
C ALA A 328 5.89 -4.72 -4.34
N HIS A 329 6.89 -3.92 -4.00
CA HIS A 329 8.30 -4.20 -4.26
C HIS A 329 8.77 -5.49 -3.58
N GLU A 330 8.54 -5.62 -2.27
CA GLU A 330 8.96 -6.82 -1.53
C GLU A 330 8.20 -8.07 -1.99
N ILE A 331 6.91 -7.95 -2.30
CA ILE A 331 6.15 -9.06 -2.92
C ILE A 331 6.73 -9.41 -4.31
N GLY A 332 7.16 -8.40 -5.08
CA GLY A 332 7.85 -8.58 -6.36
C GLY A 332 9.08 -9.49 -6.24
N HIS A 333 9.92 -9.25 -5.24
CA HIS A 333 11.06 -10.14 -4.93
C HIS A 333 10.62 -11.56 -4.65
N LEU A 334 9.60 -11.77 -3.82
CA LEU A 334 9.08 -13.11 -3.52
C LEU A 334 8.54 -13.83 -4.77
N LEU A 335 8.03 -13.08 -5.75
CA LEU A 335 7.61 -13.62 -7.06
C LEU A 335 8.76 -13.71 -8.08
N GLY A 336 9.97 -13.26 -7.75
CA GLY A 336 11.17 -13.42 -8.56
C GLY A 336 11.56 -12.21 -9.42
N ALA A 337 10.85 -11.09 -9.34
CA ALA A 337 11.26 -9.84 -9.96
C ALA A 337 12.42 -9.23 -9.17
N ASP A 338 13.48 -8.82 -9.85
CA ASP A 338 14.69 -8.27 -9.24
C ASP A 338 14.75 -6.75 -9.46
N HIS A 339 15.67 -6.09 -8.77
CA HIS A 339 16.00 -4.69 -8.96
C HIS A 339 16.43 -4.38 -10.40
N ASP A 340 16.62 -3.09 -10.71
CA ASP A 340 17.31 -2.71 -11.95
C ASP A 340 18.71 -3.32 -12.05
N LEU A 341 19.26 -3.41 -13.26
CA LEU A 341 20.50 -4.13 -13.54
C LEU A 341 21.70 -3.70 -12.69
N ALA A 342 21.79 -2.42 -12.31
CA ALA A 342 22.90 -1.91 -11.51
C ALA A 342 22.81 -2.33 -10.03
N HIS A 343 21.64 -2.77 -9.59
CA HIS A 343 21.32 -3.10 -8.20
C HIS A 343 20.75 -4.51 -8.05
N ALA A 344 20.91 -5.37 -9.05
CA ALA A 344 20.40 -6.74 -9.02
C ALA A 344 20.81 -7.46 -7.73
N SER A 345 19.84 -8.10 -7.08
CA SER A 345 19.99 -8.68 -5.74
C SER A 345 20.83 -9.96 -5.76
N VAL A 346 20.87 -10.63 -6.92
CA VAL A 346 21.55 -11.92 -7.11
C VAL A 346 22.44 -11.89 -8.36
N HIS A 347 23.60 -12.56 -8.27
CA HIS A 347 24.57 -12.62 -9.37
C HIS A 347 25.05 -14.06 -9.60
N PRO A 348 24.91 -14.62 -10.83
CA PRO A 348 24.21 -14.03 -11.99
C PRO A 348 22.70 -13.86 -11.74
N PRO A 349 22.00 -12.97 -12.48
CA PRO A 349 20.55 -12.79 -12.34
C PRO A 349 19.78 -14.10 -12.48
N LYS A 350 18.76 -14.30 -11.64
CA LYS A 350 17.87 -15.47 -11.71
C LYS A 350 17.09 -15.51 -13.03
N PHE A 351 16.62 -14.34 -13.46
CA PHE A 351 16.00 -14.11 -14.77
C PHE A 351 16.74 -12.97 -15.45
N GLU A 352 17.39 -13.22 -16.59
CA GLU A 352 18.17 -12.19 -17.31
C GLU A 352 17.35 -10.95 -17.71
N TYR A 353 16.02 -11.11 -17.84
CA TYR A 353 15.06 -10.06 -18.18
C TYR A 353 14.30 -9.51 -16.97
N GLY A 354 14.49 -10.07 -15.78
CA GLY A 354 13.65 -9.83 -14.61
C GLY A 354 14.03 -8.60 -13.81
N HIS A 355 14.34 -7.48 -14.46
CA HIS A 355 14.81 -6.27 -13.79
C HIS A 355 13.83 -5.09 -13.85
N GLY A 356 13.89 -4.25 -12.83
CA GLY A 356 13.26 -2.93 -12.84
C GLY A 356 13.84 -2.01 -13.93
N TYR A 357 13.01 -1.08 -14.42
CA TYR A 357 13.37 -0.09 -15.44
C TYR A 357 13.44 1.33 -14.87
N GLN A 358 14.47 2.08 -15.26
CA GLN A 358 14.58 3.53 -15.09
C GLN A 358 14.42 4.19 -16.45
N ALA A 359 13.56 5.22 -16.55
CA ALA A 359 13.36 5.95 -17.78
C ALA A 359 14.65 6.68 -18.23
N PRO A 360 14.81 7.01 -19.53
CA PRO A 360 15.99 7.70 -20.03
C PRO A 360 16.23 9.06 -19.34
N LEU A 361 17.50 9.47 -19.23
CA LEU A 361 17.91 10.69 -18.50
C LEU A 361 17.20 11.97 -18.96
N ASN A 362 16.91 12.09 -20.25
CA ASN A 362 16.25 13.24 -20.85
C ASN A 362 14.71 13.24 -20.73
N THR A 363 14.14 12.28 -19.99
CA THR A 363 12.68 12.22 -19.75
C THR A 363 12.25 13.36 -18.81
N PRO A 364 11.25 14.18 -19.19
CA PRO A 364 10.59 15.10 -18.26
C PRO A 364 9.97 14.32 -17.11
N ASP A 365 10.12 14.83 -15.88
CA ASP A 365 9.64 14.12 -14.67
C ASP A 365 10.04 12.64 -14.68
N ARG A 366 11.35 12.41 -14.90
CA ARG A 366 11.95 11.09 -15.03
C ARG A 366 11.41 10.17 -13.95
N TRP A 367 11.15 8.93 -14.34
CA TRP A 367 10.46 7.96 -13.52
C TRP A 367 11.14 6.61 -13.59
N ARG A 368 10.70 5.72 -12.70
CA ARG A 368 11.18 4.34 -12.60
C ARG A 368 10.05 3.40 -12.21
N THR A 369 10.12 2.16 -12.65
CA THR A 369 9.15 1.09 -12.30
C THR A 369 9.35 0.59 -10.87
N VAL A 370 8.38 -0.17 -10.35
CA VAL A 370 8.32 -0.64 -8.94
C VAL A 370 9.65 -1.21 -8.41
N MET A 371 10.33 -2.06 -9.19
CA MET A 371 11.55 -2.73 -8.73
C MET A 371 12.84 -1.92 -8.88
N ALA A 372 12.84 -0.84 -9.67
CA ALA A 372 14.07 -0.07 -9.88
C ALA A 372 14.38 0.82 -8.68
N TYR A 373 15.66 1.03 -8.40
CA TYR A 373 16.16 2.00 -7.42
C TYR A 373 16.04 3.42 -7.96
N ASP A 374 16.12 4.40 -7.06
CA ASP A 374 16.19 5.80 -7.47
C ASP A 374 17.41 6.05 -8.35
N CYS A 375 17.29 7.01 -9.26
CA CYS A 375 18.32 7.31 -10.24
C CYS A 375 19.42 8.13 -9.56
N SER A 376 20.68 7.68 -9.68
CA SER A 376 21.82 8.27 -8.96
C SER A 376 22.18 9.70 -9.43
N ASP A 377 21.77 10.06 -10.63
CA ASP A 377 22.11 11.31 -11.32
C ASP A 377 21.05 12.41 -11.15
N ARG A 378 19.78 12.05 -10.97
CA ARG A 378 18.66 12.96 -10.66
C ARG A 378 17.52 12.17 -10.08
N GLU A 379 16.71 12.77 -9.21
CA GLU A 379 15.50 12.12 -8.69
C GLU A 379 14.65 11.57 -9.85
N CYS A 380 14.24 10.30 -9.72
CA CYS A 380 13.28 9.69 -10.60
C CYS A 380 12.15 9.01 -9.81
N GLY A 381 10.95 9.57 -9.94
CA GLY A 381 9.78 9.14 -9.19
C GLY A 381 9.42 7.68 -9.48
N ARG A 382 9.14 6.90 -8.43
CA ARG A 382 8.65 5.53 -8.61
C ARG A 382 7.18 5.57 -9.03
N ILE A 383 6.87 4.99 -10.18
CA ILE A 383 5.51 4.84 -10.67
C ILE A 383 4.98 3.44 -10.32
N ASN A 384 3.67 3.34 -10.14
CA ASN A 384 2.98 2.08 -9.89
C ASN A 384 2.81 1.27 -11.19
N ARG A 385 3.92 0.90 -11.82
CA ARG A 385 3.99 0.06 -13.03
C ARG A 385 5.15 -0.92 -12.91
N TRP A 386 4.93 -2.12 -13.43
CA TRP A 386 5.95 -3.17 -13.56
C TRP A 386 6.62 -3.09 -14.92
N SER A 387 7.92 -3.42 -14.99
CA SER A 387 8.68 -3.26 -16.21
C SER A 387 8.22 -4.21 -17.32
N SER A 388 8.03 -3.66 -18.53
CA SER A 388 7.61 -4.41 -19.71
C SER A 388 7.87 -3.61 -20.99
N PRO A 389 8.28 -4.25 -22.11
CA PRO A 389 8.34 -3.59 -23.42
C PRO A 389 6.98 -3.20 -23.98
N SER A 390 5.88 -3.83 -23.54
CA SER A 390 4.52 -3.53 -24.01
C SER A 390 3.80 -2.47 -23.17
N GLY A 391 4.23 -2.27 -21.92
CA GLY A 391 3.72 -1.21 -21.05
C GLY A 391 4.33 0.14 -21.40
N SER A 392 3.62 1.23 -21.10
CA SER A 392 4.15 2.59 -21.29
C SER A 392 3.73 3.55 -20.17
N HIS A 393 4.51 4.60 -19.97
CA HIS A 393 4.18 5.72 -19.11
C HIS A 393 4.58 7.03 -19.81
N ASN A 394 3.66 7.99 -19.88
CA ASN A 394 3.82 9.26 -20.61
C ASN A 394 4.33 9.07 -22.06
N GLY A 395 3.84 8.02 -22.74
CA GLY A 395 4.20 7.72 -24.13
C GLY A 395 5.56 7.04 -24.33
N LEU A 396 6.30 6.73 -23.26
CA LEU A 396 7.56 5.99 -23.31
C LEU A 396 7.39 4.55 -22.82
N PRO A 397 8.02 3.54 -23.46
CA PRO A 397 8.00 2.17 -22.98
C PRO A 397 8.50 2.04 -21.53
N ALA A 398 7.87 1.17 -20.75
CA ALA A 398 8.22 0.90 -19.36
C ALA A 398 9.22 -0.24 -19.18
N GLY A 399 9.98 -0.58 -20.21
CA GLY A 399 10.97 -1.64 -20.13
C GLY A 399 11.45 -2.11 -21.50
N THR A 400 12.21 -3.20 -21.49
CA THR A 400 12.76 -3.83 -22.70
C THR A 400 12.61 -5.35 -22.58
N ALA A 401 12.40 -6.03 -23.71
CA ALA A 401 12.15 -7.48 -23.70
C ALA A 401 13.32 -8.30 -23.13
N ARG A 402 14.56 -7.83 -23.31
CA ARG A 402 15.77 -8.57 -22.94
C ARG A 402 16.16 -8.40 -21.47
N GLN A 403 15.87 -7.24 -20.87
CA GLN A 403 16.46 -6.85 -19.60
C GLN A 403 15.45 -6.34 -18.58
N HIS A 404 14.36 -5.69 -19.01
CA HIS A 404 13.43 -5.04 -18.09
C HIS A 404 11.99 -5.49 -18.37
N HIS A 405 11.66 -6.69 -17.91
CA HIS A 405 10.39 -7.37 -18.18
C HIS A 405 9.87 -8.13 -16.96
N ASN A 406 9.72 -7.44 -15.82
CA ASN A 406 9.13 -8.01 -14.61
C ASN A 406 7.72 -8.55 -14.83
N VAL A 407 6.92 -7.95 -15.73
CA VAL A 407 5.59 -8.48 -16.06
C VAL A 407 5.65 -9.94 -16.51
N ARG A 408 6.68 -10.32 -17.27
CA ARG A 408 6.88 -11.70 -17.71
C ARG A 408 7.20 -12.61 -16.53
N VAL A 409 8.16 -12.21 -15.69
CA VAL A 409 8.56 -12.99 -14.50
C VAL A 409 7.35 -13.24 -13.61
N LEU A 410 6.62 -12.18 -13.24
CA LEU A 410 5.47 -12.29 -12.34
C LEU A 410 4.37 -13.18 -12.93
N ASN A 411 4.13 -13.13 -14.24
CA ASN A 411 3.15 -14.01 -14.89
C ASN A 411 3.60 -15.46 -15.01
N GLU A 412 4.91 -15.73 -15.12
CA GLU A 412 5.49 -17.08 -15.16
C GLU A 412 5.50 -17.73 -13.77
N THR A 413 5.60 -16.96 -12.68
CA THR A 413 5.79 -17.48 -11.32
C THR A 413 4.52 -17.44 -10.45
N ARG A 414 3.54 -16.59 -10.76
CA ARG A 414 2.32 -16.37 -9.96
C ARG A 414 1.59 -17.65 -9.56
N ALA A 415 1.49 -18.63 -10.47
CA ALA A 415 0.72 -19.85 -10.23
C ALA A 415 1.43 -20.75 -9.22
N THR A 416 2.76 -20.86 -9.30
CA THR A 416 3.56 -21.58 -8.31
C THR A 416 3.42 -20.95 -6.93
N ILE A 417 3.50 -19.62 -6.83
CA ILE A 417 3.40 -18.91 -5.54
C ILE A 417 1.98 -19.04 -4.95
N ALA A 418 0.94 -18.85 -5.76
CA ALA A 418 -0.46 -19.00 -5.34
C ALA A 418 -0.85 -20.45 -4.96
N ALA A 419 0.03 -21.42 -5.25
CA ALA A 419 -0.18 -22.84 -4.92
C ALA A 419 0.59 -23.29 -3.67
N PHE A 420 1.16 -22.38 -2.87
CA PHE A 420 1.80 -22.76 -1.61
C PHE A 420 0.80 -23.30 -0.58
N TYR A 421 -0.44 -22.79 -0.61
CA TYR A 421 -1.57 -23.36 0.10
C TYR A 421 -2.77 -23.46 -0.84
N PRO A 422 -2.84 -24.49 -1.70
CA PRO A 422 -3.95 -24.64 -2.62
C PRO A 422 -5.26 -24.81 -1.84
N ASP A 423 -6.36 -24.30 -2.40
CA ASP A 423 -7.69 -24.62 -1.91
C ASP A 423 -7.89 -26.14 -1.97
N PRO A 424 -8.44 -26.76 -0.90
CA PRO A 424 -8.47 -28.22 -0.73
C PRO A 424 -9.30 -28.98 -1.76
#